data_AF-A0A6L6U736-F1
#
_entry.id   AF-A0A6L6U736-F1
#
_cell.length_a   1.000
_cell.length_b   1.000
_cell.length_c   1.000
_cell.angle_alpha   90.00
_cell.angle_beta   90.00
_cell.angle_gamma   90.00
#
_symmetry.space_group_name_H-M   'P 1'
#
loop_
_entity.id
_entity.type
_entity.pdbx_description
1 polymer ?
#
loop_
_entity_poly.entity_id
_entity_poly.type
_entity_poly.pdbx_seq_one_letter_code
_entity_poly.pdbx_strand_id
1 'polypeptide(L)'
;MYQPSEMANLMNAMYAYNQQLKAQIVAGKTPTQLPLDLAKLHTAEMTDKNGRTPAWNSFVNVFIASQQTIIDTISNVDLKERYNASINNCLGCHKTECTGPIPKIKKLLIQ
;
A
#
# COMPACT_ATOMS: atom_id res chain seq x y z
N MET A 1 -8.30 21.88 16.01
CA MET A 1 -7.48 21.40 14.87
C MET A 1 -7.47 19.89 14.91
N TYR A 2 -7.95 19.21 13.87
CA TYR A 2 -7.85 17.76 13.77
C TYR A 2 -6.43 17.39 13.32
N GLN A 3 -5.68 16.69 14.17
CA GLN A 3 -4.36 16.15 13.83
C GLN A 3 -4.53 14.69 13.40
N PRO A 4 -4.12 14.31 12.18
CA PRO A 4 -4.17 12.91 11.76
C PRO A 4 -3.24 12.05 12.63
N SER A 5 -3.69 10.84 12.97
CA SER A 5 -2.87 9.84 13.66
C SER A 5 -1.64 9.46 12.82
N GLU A 6 -0.64 8.83 13.46
CA GLU A 6 0.53 8.30 12.75
C GLU A 6 0.12 7.35 11.62
N MET A 7 -0.85 6.47 11.88
CA MET A 7 -1.39 5.56 10.87
C MET A 7 -2.07 6.32 9.72
N ALA A 8 -2.86 7.35 10.00
CA ALA A 8 -3.49 8.15 8.96
C ALA A 8 -2.45 8.87 8.07
N ASN A 9 -1.38 9.39 8.68
CA ASN A 9 -0.25 9.97 7.94
C ASN A 9 0.47 8.93 7.08
N LEU A 10 0.69 7.72 7.61
CA LEU A 10 1.31 6.62 6.88
C LEU A 10 0.47 6.18 5.67
N MET A 11 -0.85 6.05 5.83
CA MET A 11 -1.77 5.74 4.72
C MET A 11 -1.75 6.80 3.62
N ASN A 12 -1.69 8.08 3.99
CA ASN A 12 -1.55 9.18 3.04
C ASN A 12 -0.22 9.12 2.28
N ALA A 13 0.89 8.84 2.98
CA ALA A 13 2.20 8.68 2.36
C ALA A 13 2.24 7.48 1.41
N MET A 14 1.65 6.34 1.80
CA MET A 14 1.53 5.16 0.95
C MET A 14 0.70 5.44 -0.31
N TYR A 15 -0.40 6.18 -0.19
CA TYR A 15 -1.21 6.58 -1.34
C TYR A 15 -0.42 7.49 -2.28
N ALA A 16 0.26 8.52 -1.74
CA ALA A 16 1.08 9.44 -2.53
C ALA A 16 2.20 8.70 -3.28
N TYR A 17 2.91 7.82 -2.60
CA TYR A 17 3.93 6.97 -3.20
C TYR A 17 3.35 6.08 -4.31
N ASN A 18 2.23 5.39 -4.07
CA ASN A 18 1.64 4.51 -5.08
C ASN A 18 1.09 5.26 -6.30
N GLN A 19 0.71 6.54 -6.17
CA GLN A 19 0.39 7.40 -7.32
C GLN A 19 1.63 7.67 -8.18
N GLN A 20 2.76 8.00 -7.54
CA GLN A 20 4.03 8.21 -8.26
C GLN A 20 4.50 6.92 -8.92
N LEU A 21 4.42 5.81 -8.19
CA LEU A 21 4.78 4.47 -8.66
C LEU A 21 3.94 4.07 -9.88
N LYS A 22 2.62 4.29 -9.82
CA LYS A 22 1.73 4.09 -10.98
C LYS A 22 2.22 4.86 -12.21
N ALA A 23 2.51 6.15 -12.04
CA ALA A 23 2.92 7.00 -13.15
C ALA A 23 4.25 6.53 -13.76
N GLN A 24 5.19 6.06 -12.93
CA GLN A 24 6.46 5.47 -13.40
C GLN A 24 6.22 4.20 -14.22
N ILE A 25 5.41 3.26 -13.70
CA ILE A 25 5.13 1.98 -14.38
C ILE A 25 4.41 2.22 -15.71
N VAL A 26 3.43 3.13 -15.74
CA VAL A 26 2.71 3.50 -16.99
C VAL A 26 3.66 4.14 -18.01
N ALA A 27 4.68 4.87 -17.55
CA ALA A 27 5.72 5.44 -18.41
C ALA A 27 6.80 4.43 -18.82
N GLY A 28 6.64 3.13 -18.51
CA GLY A 28 7.60 2.08 -18.85
C GLY A 28 8.86 2.07 -17.98
N LYS A 29 8.85 2.75 -16.83
CA LYS A 29 9.97 2.75 -15.88
C LYS A 29 9.83 1.62 -14.86
N THR A 30 10.95 0.96 -14.59
CA THR A 30 11.03 -0.06 -13.53
C THR A 30 11.55 0.59 -12.24
N PRO A 31 10.73 0.62 -11.16
CA PRO A 31 11.17 1.12 -9.86
C PRO A 31 12.19 0.16 -9.25
N THR A 32 13.23 0.71 -8.62
CA THR A 32 14.30 -0.07 -7.97
C THR A 32 14.44 0.23 -6.49
N GLN A 33 13.60 1.11 -5.95
CA GLN A 33 13.68 1.59 -4.58
C GLN A 33 12.29 1.68 -3.95
N LEU A 34 12.22 1.30 -2.67
CA LEU A 34 11.05 1.46 -1.81
C LEU A 34 11.45 2.42 -0.67
N PRO A 35 11.18 3.74 -0.79
CA PRO A 35 11.62 4.73 0.18
C PRO A 35 10.74 4.77 1.45
N LEU A 36 9.65 4.02 1.47
CA LEU A 36 8.75 3.95 2.62
C LEU A 36 9.23 2.88 3.60
N ASP A 37 9.34 3.26 4.87
CA ASP A 37 9.48 2.31 5.98
C ASP A 37 8.12 1.67 6.28
N LEU A 38 7.82 0.58 5.58
CA LEU A 38 6.55 -0.13 5.74
C LEU A 38 6.45 -0.91 7.06
N ALA A 39 7.57 -1.12 7.78
CA ALA A 39 7.52 -1.76 9.09
C ALA A 39 6.72 -0.93 10.10
N LYS A 40 6.63 0.39 9.88
CA LYS A 40 5.77 1.30 10.65
C LYS A 40 4.29 0.93 10.62
N LEU A 41 3.82 0.15 9.66
CA LEU A 41 2.45 -0.39 9.68
C LEU A 41 2.17 -1.24 10.93
N HIS A 42 3.20 -1.85 11.52
CA HIS A 42 3.09 -2.65 12.74
C HIS A 42 3.22 -1.84 14.04
N THR A 43 3.67 -0.59 13.98
CA THR A 43 3.97 0.19 15.20
C THR A 43 3.23 1.53 15.28
N ALA A 44 2.88 2.13 14.15
CA ALA A 44 2.23 3.45 14.11
C ALA A 44 0.93 3.50 14.92
N GLU A 45 0.74 4.61 15.63
CA GLU A 45 -0.47 4.85 16.42
C GLU A 45 -1.71 4.91 15.52
N MET A 46 -2.71 4.08 15.84
CA MET A 46 -3.99 4.01 15.13
C MET A 46 -4.87 5.21 15.48
N THR A 47 -5.72 5.66 14.55
CA THR A 47 -6.72 6.70 14.84
C THR A 47 -7.71 6.27 15.92
N ASP A 48 -8.07 4.99 15.93
CA ASP A 48 -8.95 4.37 16.92
C ASP A 48 -8.20 3.26 17.67
N LYS A 49 -8.54 3.07 18.95
CA LYS A 49 -7.90 2.05 19.83
C LYS A 49 -8.15 0.60 19.38
N ASN A 50 -9.13 0.39 18.51
CA ASN A 50 -9.44 -0.91 17.91
C ASN A 50 -8.71 -1.01 16.57
N GLY A 51 -7.48 -1.49 16.60
CA GLY A 51 -6.69 -1.77 15.40
C GLY A 51 -5.84 -3.01 15.61
N ARG A 52 -5.31 -3.57 14.52
CA ARG A 52 -4.39 -4.73 14.53
C ARG A 52 -5.04 -6.08 14.83
N THR A 53 -6.20 -6.34 14.24
CA THR A 53 -6.77 -7.69 14.20
C THR A 53 -5.80 -8.69 13.53
N PRO A 54 -6.02 -10.01 13.67
CA PRO A 54 -5.27 -11.00 12.89
C PRO A 54 -5.37 -10.76 11.37
N ALA A 55 -6.54 -10.30 10.89
CA ALA A 55 -6.75 -9.96 9.48
C ALA A 55 -5.90 -8.74 9.07
N TRP A 56 -5.84 -7.69 9.88
CA TRP A 56 -4.95 -6.54 9.68
C TRP A 56 -3.49 -6.99 9.51
N ASN A 57 -2.98 -7.83 10.43
CA ASN A 57 -1.59 -8.29 10.36
C ASN A 57 -1.32 -9.10 9.08
N SER A 58 -2.28 -9.95 8.66
CA SER A 58 -2.18 -10.68 7.41
C SER A 58 -2.10 -9.73 6.21
N PHE A 59 -3.01 -8.75 6.11
CA PHE A 59 -2.99 -7.77 5.04
C PHE A 59 -1.71 -6.94 5.01
N VAL A 60 -1.22 -6.49 6.16
CA VAL A 60 0.03 -5.72 6.23
C VAL A 60 1.22 -6.56 5.76
N ASN A 61 1.34 -7.81 6.20
CA ASN A 61 2.42 -8.69 5.78
C ASN A 61 2.40 -8.93 4.26
N VAL A 62 1.22 -9.20 3.71
CA VAL A 62 1.05 -9.37 2.25
C VAL A 62 1.35 -8.06 1.51
N PHE A 63 0.94 -6.91 2.05
CA PHE A 63 1.25 -5.62 1.45
C PHE A 63 2.76 -5.38 1.38
N ILE A 64 3.48 -5.57 2.49
CA ILE A 64 4.92 -5.39 2.58
C ILE A 64 5.63 -6.29 1.57
N ALA A 65 5.27 -7.58 1.54
CA ALA A 65 5.84 -8.53 0.59
C ALA A 65 5.55 -8.10 -0.86
N SER A 66 4.32 -7.69 -1.18
CA SER A 66 3.95 -7.23 -2.52
C SER A 66 4.72 -5.98 -2.96
N GLN A 67 5.05 -5.07 -2.05
CA GLN A 67 5.85 -3.88 -2.36
C GLN A 67 7.32 -4.22 -2.62
N GLN A 68 7.85 -5.22 -1.92
CA GLN A 68 9.18 -5.78 -2.20
C GLN A 68 9.21 -6.46 -3.57
N THR A 69 8.15 -7.18 -3.95
CA THR A 69 8.12 -7.79 -5.28
C THR A 69 8.11 -6.73 -6.37
N ILE A 70 7.49 -5.55 -6.21
CA ILE A 70 7.49 -4.50 -7.24
C ILE A 70 8.91 -4.02 -7.61
N ILE A 71 9.81 -3.92 -6.62
CA ILE A 71 11.20 -3.47 -6.84
C ILE A 71 12.16 -4.60 -7.19
N ASP A 72 11.69 -5.86 -7.22
CA ASP A 72 12.47 -7.01 -7.64
C ASP A 72 12.66 -6.99 -9.16
N THR A 73 13.84 -6.58 -9.61
CA THR A 73 14.16 -6.46 -11.05
C THR A 73 14.42 -7.79 -11.74
N ILE A 74 14.54 -8.90 -11.00
CA ILE A 74 14.77 -10.24 -11.56
C ILE A 74 13.51 -11.12 -11.54
N SER A 75 12.39 -10.59 -11.05
CA SER A 75 11.11 -11.30 -11.04
C SER A 75 10.62 -11.63 -12.44
N ASN A 76 10.14 -12.86 -12.63
CA ASN A 76 9.50 -13.31 -13.87
C ASN A 76 8.02 -12.90 -13.98
N VAL A 77 7.47 -12.25 -12.94
CA VAL A 77 6.08 -11.76 -12.94
C VAL A 77 6.06 -10.34 -13.50
N ASP A 78 5.05 -10.05 -14.32
CA ASP A 78 4.88 -8.71 -14.89
C ASP A 78 4.80 -7.63 -13.80
N LEU A 79 5.39 -6.47 -14.07
CA LEU A 79 5.45 -5.37 -13.12
C LEU A 79 4.06 -4.79 -12.80
N LYS A 80 3.17 -4.68 -13.80
CA LYS A 80 1.80 -4.23 -13.58
C LYS A 80 1.02 -5.25 -12.75
N GLU A 81 1.24 -6.55 -12.97
CA GLU A 81 0.61 -7.61 -12.18
C GLU A 81 1.02 -7.51 -10.70
N ARG A 82 2.33 -7.43 -10.41
CA ARG A 82 2.84 -7.25 -9.03
C ARG A 82 2.29 -5.97 -8.37
N TYR A 83 2.28 -4.87 -9.11
CA TYR A 83 1.73 -3.61 -8.64
C TYR A 83 0.22 -3.72 -8.33
N ASN A 84 -0.56 -4.25 -9.26
CA ASN A 84 -2.01 -4.42 -9.07
C ASN A 84 -2.33 -5.39 -7.94
N ALA A 85 -1.53 -6.44 -7.72
CA ALA A 85 -1.66 -7.32 -6.56
C ALA A 85 -1.51 -6.53 -5.25
N SER A 86 -0.54 -5.61 -5.18
CA SER A 86 -0.36 -4.72 -4.02
C SER A 86 -1.56 -3.78 -3.80
N ILE A 87 -2.07 -3.16 -4.86
CA ILE A 87 -3.26 -2.29 -4.77
C ILE A 87 -4.52 -3.07 -4.40
N ASN A 88 -4.67 -4.29 -4.91
CA ASN A 88 -5.78 -5.17 -4.53
C ASN A 88 -5.73 -5.56 -3.05
N ASN A 89 -4.53 -5.73 -2.49
CA ASN A 89 -4.36 -5.94 -1.07
C ASN A 89 -4.79 -4.72 -0.24
N CYS A 90 -4.47 -3.49 -0.70
CA CYS A 90 -5.01 -2.26 -0.09
C CYS A 90 -6.55 -2.28 -0.08
N LEU A 91 -7.17 -2.64 -1.20
CA LEU A 91 -8.62 -2.73 -1.31
C LEU A 91 -9.22 -3.82 -0.42
N GLY A 92 -8.53 -4.95 -0.24
CA GLY A 92 -8.92 -6.02 0.68
C GLY A 92 -8.96 -5.52 2.12
N CYS A 93 -7.84 -4.97 2.60
CA CYS A 93 -7.74 -4.40 3.94
C CYS A 93 -8.80 -3.31 4.19
N HIS A 94 -9.01 -2.41 3.22
CA HIS A 94 -9.98 -1.32 3.37
C HIS A 94 -11.45 -1.74 3.28
N LYS A 95 -11.75 -2.98 2.87
CA LYS A 95 -13.10 -3.54 2.96
C LYS A 95 -13.41 -4.13 4.32
N THR A 96 -12.39 -4.51 5.10
CA THR A 96 -12.57 -5.27 6.36
C THR A 96 -12.14 -4.49 7.59
N GLU A 97 -10.95 -3.86 7.56
CA GLU A 97 -10.32 -3.30 8.76
C GLU A 97 -10.63 -1.82 8.96
N CYS A 98 -10.63 -1.05 7.87
CA CYS A 98 -10.86 0.39 7.92
C CYS A 98 -11.51 0.85 6.62
N THR A 99 -12.70 1.45 6.69
CA THR A 99 -13.46 1.97 5.53
C THR A 99 -12.85 3.27 4.98
N GLY A 100 -11.57 3.23 4.64
CA GLY A 100 -10.86 4.28 3.93
C GLY A 100 -11.44 4.53 2.53
N PRO A 101 -10.85 5.44 1.75
CA PRO A 101 -11.43 5.90 0.49
C PRO A 101 -11.24 4.87 -0.65
N ILE A 102 -11.98 3.76 -0.62
CA ILE A 102 -11.97 2.69 -1.63
C ILE A 102 -12.06 3.24 -3.06
N PRO A 103 -12.95 4.20 -3.40
CA PRO A 103 -13.00 4.76 -4.76
C PRO A 103 -11.71 5.44 -5.20
N LYS A 104 -10.94 6.05 -4.28
CA LYS A 104 -9.63 6.64 -4.60
C LYS A 104 -8.58 5.57 -4.83
N ILE A 105 -8.55 4.53 -3.98
CA ILE A 105 -7.59 3.44 -4.09
C ILE A 105 -7.78 2.67 -5.40
N LYS A 106 -9.03 2.43 -5.84
CA LYS A 106 -9.31 1.77 -7.13
C LYS A 106 -8.69 2.50 -8.33
N LYS A 107 -8.56 3.83 -8.27
CA LYS A 107 -7.92 4.62 -9.33
C LYS A 107 -6.42 4.38 -9.44
N LEU A 108 -5.79 3.72 -8.46
CA LEU A 108 -4.38 3.34 -8.53
C LEU A 108 -4.14 2.16 -9.48
N LEU A 109 -5.11 1.25 -9.66
CA LEU A 109 -4.96 0.11 -10.57
C LEU A 109 -4.56 0.54 -11.98
N ILE A 110 -3.69 -0.25 -12.61
CA ILE A 110 -3.23 -0.07 -13.99
C ILE A 110 -4.02 -1.04 -14.87
N GLN A 111 -4.63 -0.52 -15.95
CA GLN A 111 -5.32 -1.31 -16.97
C GLN A 111 -4.35 -1.79 -18.06
#